data_AF-A0A7C6RYD1-F1
#
_entry.id   AF-A0A7C6RYD1-F1
#
_cell.length_a   1.000
_cell.length_b   1.000
_cell.length_c   1.000
_cell.angle_alpha   90.00
_cell.angle_beta   90.00
_cell.angle_gamma   90.00
#
_symmetry.space_group_name_H-M   'P 1'
#
loop_
_entity.id
_entity.type
_entity.pdbx_description
1 polymer ?
#
loop_
_entity_poly.entity_id
_entity_poly.type
_entity_poly.pdbx_seq_one_letter_code
_entity_poly.pdbx_strand_id
1 'polypeptide(L)'
;YYQSILGRAPDAGGLAYWQGEITRLQGLGVDVQEAFRVMAGQFFTSAEYLTRNTSNAQYITDLYRTFFNRNPDGGGLSYWTGQLAAGLPRSIVLFSFLFSPEFTAYMQGLLGTTTSRGEVYAVVDFYRGFLNRLPDSGGFGYWLGRFRAAQCQGATAVNAEVEAISHQFAASAEYLARNRNNNNYVADLYYAFLRRGGELSGFNFWVSQLNAGAQSREQVRRSFLQSPEFQNRVRQIINQGCLR
;
A
#
# COMPACT_ATOMS: atom_id res chain seq x y z
N TYR A 1 9.69 -7.30 12.82
CA TYR A 1 8.32 -7.72 12.44
C TYR A 1 7.99 -9.16 12.76
N TYR A 2 8.89 -10.13 12.57
CA TYR A 2 8.67 -11.52 13.03
C TYR A 2 8.20 -11.58 14.49
N GLN A 3 8.91 -10.91 15.41
CA GLN A 3 8.51 -10.91 16.82
C GLN A 3 7.21 -10.14 17.06
N SER A 4 7.09 -8.91 16.54
CA SER A 4 5.97 -8.01 16.85
C SER A 4 4.65 -8.43 16.21
N ILE A 5 4.69 -9.10 15.04
CA ILE A 5 3.51 -9.54 14.30
C ILE A 5 3.28 -11.03 14.53
N LEU A 6 4.28 -11.87 14.26
CA LEU A 6 4.13 -13.34 14.27
C LEU A 6 4.39 -13.96 15.64
N GLY A 7 5.10 -13.27 16.54
CA GLY A 7 5.38 -13.75 17.90
C GLY A 7 6.57 -14.70 18.01
N ARG A 8 7.45 -14.73 16.99
CA ARG A 8 8.63 -15.59 16.95
C ARG A 8 9.86 -14.89 16.37
N ALA A 9 11.03 -15.50 16.55
CA ALA A 9 12.22 -15.14 15.80
C ALA A 9 12.07 -15.52 14.31
N PRO A 10 12.74 -14.80 13.39
CA PRO A 10 12.82 -15.24 12.00
C PRO A 10 13.58 -16.57 11.88
N ASP A 11 13.14 -17.42 10.97
CA ASP A 11 13.99 -18.48 10.44
C ASP A 11 15.04 -17.89 9.47
N ALA A 12 16.12 -18.63 9.23
CA ALA A 12 17.25 -18.14 8.44
C ALA A 12 16.86 -17.78 6.99
N GLY A 13 15.96 -18.57 6.38
CA GLY A 13 15.51 -18.34 5.01
C GLY A 13 14.65 -17.09 4.88
N GLY A 14 13.68 -16.91 5.78
CA GLY A 14 12.84 -15.74 5.82
C GLY A 14 13.61 -14.45 6.10
N LEU A 15 14.58 -14.48 7.03
CA LEU A 15 15.46 -13.33 7.26
C LEU A 15 16.27 -12.98 6.02
N ALA A 16 16.93 -13.97 5.40
CA ALA A 16 17.74 -13.77 4.21
C ALA A 16 16.91 -13.24 3.02
N TYR A 17 15.68 -13.73 2.85
CA TYR A 17 14.76 -13.24 1.84
C TYR A 17 14.47 -11.73 1.99
N TRP A 18 14.08 -11.30 3.18
CA TRP A 18 13.74 -9.88 3.40
C TRP A 18 14.95 -8.96 3.34
N GLN A 19 16.12 -9.42 3.81
CA GLN A 19 17.38 -8.67 3.64
C GLN A 19 17.73 -8.52 2.15
N GLY A 20 17.59 -9.59 1.37
CA GLY A 20 17.79 -9.57 -0.07
C GLY A 20 16.85 -8.59 -0.78
N GLU A 21 15.57 -8.59 -0.42
CA GLU A 21 14.59 -7.64 -0.99
C GLU A 21 14.94 -6.18 -0.64
N ILE A 22 15.37 -5.90 0.60
CA ILE A 22 15.81 -4.56 1.00
C ILE A 22 17.03 -4.11 0.18
N THR A 23 18.06 -4.96 0.07
CA THR A 23 19.25 -4.67 -0.73
C THR A 23 18.91 -4.46 -2.20
N ARG A 24 18.02 -5.28 -2.76
CA ARG A 24 17.56 -5.16 -4.14
C ARG A 24 16.83 -3.84 -4.38
N LEU A 25 15.88 -3.48 -3.52
CA LEU A 25 15.17 -2.20 -3.62
C LEU A 25 16.12 -1.00 -3.52
N GLN A 26 17.08 -1.06 -2.60
CA GLN A 26 18.11 -0.03 -2.47
C GLN A 26 18.91 0.12 -3.77
N GLY A 27 19.31 -0.99 -4.41
CA GLY A 27 19.97 -0.99 -5.71
C GLY A 27 19.11 -0.44 -6.86
N LEU A 28 17.79 -0.53 -6.74
CA LEU A 28 16.82 0.05 -7.68
C LEU A 28 16.50 1.54 -7.41
N GLY A 29 17.07 2.14 -6.35
CA GLY A 29 16.76 3.50 -5.92
C GLY A 29 15.35 3.66 -5.31
N VAL A 30 14.77 2.54 -4.85
CA VAL A 30 13.49 2.53 -4.14
C VAL A 30 13.74 2.77 -2.66
N ASP A 31 12.93 3.65 -2.07
CA ASP A 31 12.87 3.88 -0.64
C ASP A 31 12.67 2.56 0.12
N VAL A 32 13.66 2.19 0.93
CA VAL A 32 13.68 0.91 1.65
C VAL A 32 12.50 0.75 2.61
N GLN A 33 11.87 1.85 3.03
CA GLN A 33 10.64 1.80 3.83
C GLN A 33 9.51 1.03 3.13
N GLU A 34 9.49 1.00 1.79
CA GLU A 34 8.48 0.26 1.05
C GLU A 34 8.57 -1.25 1.24
N ALA A 35 9.77 -1.81 1.46
CA ALA A 35 9.94 -3.22 1.81
C ALA A 35 9.26 -3.54 3.14
N PHE A 36 9.39 -2.67 4.14
CA PHE A 36 8.75 -2.85 5.43
C PHE A 36 7.22 -2.75 5.33
N ARG A 37 6.68 -1.84 4.50
CA ARG A 37 5.23 -1.76 4.29
C ARG A 37 4.67 -3.04 3.67
N VAL A 38 5.34 -3.60 2.66
CA VAL A 38 4.94 -4.89 2.05
C VAL A 38 5.11 -6.05 3.03
N MET A 39 6.24 -6.12 3.75
CA MET A 39 6.49 -7.16 4.76
C MET A 39 5.38 -7.18 5.82
N ALA A 40 5.01 -6.01 6.34
CA ALA A 40 3.94 -5.91 7.33
C ALA A 40 2.60 -6.38 6.75
N GLY A 41 2.25 -5.93 5.54
CA GLY A 41 1.05 -6.40 4.83
C GLY A 41 1.02 -7.92 4.72
N GLN A 42 2.10 -8.53 4.21
CA GLN A 42 2.20 -9.98 4.06
C GLN A 42 2.09 -10.72 5.40
N PHE A 43 2.70 -10.21 6.47
CA PHE A 43 2.67 -10.87 7.78
C PHE A 43 1.30 -10.76 8.44
N PHE A 44 0.67 -9.58 8.46
CA PHE A 44 -0.67 -9.41 9.03
C PHE A 44 -1.77 -10.15 8.26
N THR A 45 -1.55 -10.47 6.97
CA THR A 45 -2.48 -11.29 6.18
C THR A 45 -2.04 -12.75 6.04
N SER A 46 -0.94 -13.16 6.67
CA SER A 46 -0.44 -14.53 6.58
C SER A 46 -1.36 -15.50 7.33
N ALA A 47 -1.38 -16.76 6.89
CA ALA A 47 -2.08 -17.82 7.63
C ALA A 47 -1.57 -17.93 9.08
N GLU A 48 -0.27 -17.74 9.30
CA GLU A 48 0.35 -17.75 10.63
C GLU A 48 -0.25 -16.69 11.56
N TYR A 49 -0.43 -15.46 11.08
CA TYR A 49 -1.08 -14.42 11.88
C TYR A 49 -2.58 -14.66 12.04
N LEU A 50 -3.27 -15.03 10.95
CA LEU A 50 -4.72 -15.18 10.94
C LEU A 50 -5.21 -16.35 11.82
N THR A 51 -4.45 -17.44 11.90
CA THR A 51 -4.79 -18.60 12.75
C THR A 51 -4.73 -18.31 14.25
N ARG A 52 -4.07 -17.24 14.67
CA ARG A 52 -4.09 -16.76 16.06
C ARG A 52 -5.44 -16.17 16.48
N ASN A 53 -6.34 -15.92 15.51
CA ASN A 53 -7.69 -15.40 15.74
C ASN A 53 -7.71 -14.19 16.68
N THR A 54 -6.84 -13.22 16.42
CA THR A 54 -6.67 -12.06 17.30
C THR A 54 -7.96 -11.25 17.40
N SER A 55 -8.31 -10.79 18.61
CA SER A 55 -9.40 -9.84 18.81
C SER A 55 -9.09 -8.49 18.14
N ASN A 56 -10.10 -7.63 17.97
CA ASN A 56 -9.85 -6.28 17.45
C ASN A 56 -8.87 -5.50 18.36
N ALA A 57 -9.01 -5.60 19.68
CA ALA A 57 -8.11 -4.94 20.62
C ALA A 57 -6.66 -5.48 20.49
N GLN A 58 -6.49 -6.80 20.33
CA GLN A 58 -5.17 -7.39 20.13
C GLN A 58 -4.57 -6.96 18.79
N TYR A 59 -5.36 -6.98 17.72
CA TYR A 59 -4.93 -6.53 16.40
C TYR A 59 -4.42 -5.07 16.44
N ILE A 60 -5.18 -4.16 17.05
CA ILE A 60 -4.75 -2.76 17.22
C ILE A 60 -3.46 -2.68 18.06
N THR A 61 -3.38 -3.43 19.15
CA THR A 61 -2.16 -3.48 19.97
C THR A 61 -0.94 -3.94 19.16
N ASP A 62 -1.10 -4.94 18.30
CA ASP A 62 -0.04 -5.44 17.42
C ASP A 62 0.39 -4.37 16.41
N LEU A 63 -0.55 -3.58 15.86
CA LEU A 63 -0.23 -2.45 14.96
C LEU A 63 0.60 -1.39 15.68
N TYR A 64 0.18 -0.93 16.86
CA TYR A 64 0.91 0.07 17.64
C TYR A 64 2.33 -0.39 18.00
N ARG A 65 2.48 -1.64 18.45
CA ARG A 65 3.81 -2.20 18.76
C ARG A 65 4.68 -2.34 17.53
N THR A 66 4.10 -2.72 16.40
CA THR A 66 4.83 -2.94 15.16
C THR A 66 5.30 -1.64 14.53
N PHE A 67 4.44 -0.62 14.46
CA PHE A 67 4.73 0.60 13.70
C PHE A 67 5.23 1.75 14.57
N PHE A 68 4.91 1.78 15.87
CA PHE A 68 5.27 2.90 16.74
C PHE A 68 6.13 2.49 17.93
N ASN A 69 6.45 1.20 18.06
CA ASN A 69 7.21 0.65 19.18
C ASN A 69 6.66 1.05 20.57
N ARG A 70 5.33 1.12 20.69
CA ARG A 70 4.63 1.46 21.94
C ARG A 70 3.29 0.74 22.03
N ASN A 71 2.69 0.73 23.22
CA ASN A 71 1.29 0.32 23.38
C ASN A 71 0.35 1.48 22.97
N PRO A 72 -0.89 1.18 22.54
CA PRO A 72 -1.90 2.22 22.36
C PRO A 72 -2.23 2.89 23.69
N ASP A 73 -2.46 4.20 23.66
CA ASP A 73 -3.17 4.88 24.73
C ASP A 73 -4.67 4.51 24.70
N GLY A 74 -5.39 4.82 25.78
CA GLY A 74 -6.81 4.45 25.91
C GLY A 74 -7.71 5.07 24.83
N GLY A 75 -7.42 6.31 24.40
CA GLY A 75 -8.17 7.01 23.37
C GLY A 75 -7.96 6.38 21.99
N GLY A 76 -6.70 6.13 21.63
CA GLY A 76 -6.31 5.47 20.39
C GLY A 76 -6.89 4.06 20.27
N LEU A 77 -6.79 3.25 21.33
CA LEU A 77 -7.37 1.90 21.33
C LEU A 77 -8.89 1.93 21.13
N SER A 78 -9.59 2.80 21.88
CA SER A 78 -11.04 2.96 21.79
C SER A 78 -11.48 3.38 20.39
N TYR A 79 -10.81 4.39 19.82
CA TYR A 79 -11.11 4.88 18.47
C TYR A 79 -10.99 3.76 17.42
N TRP A 80 -9.85 3.08 17.35
CA TRP A 80 -9.61 2.09 16.29
C TRP A 80 -10.47 0.85 16.45
N THR A 81 -10.68 0.38 17.69
CA THR A 81 -11.58 -0.76 17.93
C THR A 81 -13.03 -0.40 17.60
N GLY A 82 -13.45 0.84 17.85
CA GLY A 82 -14.75 1.38 17.41
C GLY A 82 -14.89 1.40 15.88
N GLN A 83 -13.85 1.82 15.15
CA GLN A 83 -13.86 1.77 13.67
C GLN A 83 -14.01 0.33 13.15
N LEU A 84 -13.27 -0.62 13.73
CA LEU A 84 -13.39 -2.04 13.38
C LEU A 84 -14.77 -2.62 13.71
N ALA A 85 -15.33 -2.25 14.87
CA ALA A 85 -16.68 -2.67 15.28
C ALA A 85 -17.77 -2.10 14.37
N ALA A 86 -17.57 -0.89 13.83
CA ALA A 86 -18.45 -0.26 12.87
C ALA A 86 -18.28 -0.78 11.42
N GLY A 87 -17.41 -1.78 11.21
CA GLY A 87 -17.26 -2.48 9.94
C GLY A 87 -16.10 -2.00 9.06
N LEU A 88 -15.23 -1.09 9.55
CA LEU A 88 -14.02 -0.74 8.81
C LEU A 88 -13.11 -1.98 8.71
N PRO A 89 -12.63 -2.38 7.52
CA PRO A 89 -11.79 -3.55 7.41
C PRO A 89 -10.44 -3.36 8.11
N ARG A 90 -9.92 -4.43 8.71
CA ARG A 90 -8.57 -4.45 9.31
C ARG A 90 -7.48 -3.98 8.36
N SER A 91 -7.58 -4.28 7.06
CA SER A 91 -6.63 -3.81 6.05
C SER A 91 -6.63 -2.29 5.90
N ILE A 92 -7.80 -1.64 5.96
CA ILE A 92 -7.89 -0.18 5.91
C ILE A 92 -7.25 0.43 7.14
N VAL A 93 -7.51 -0.13 8.33
CA VAL A 93 -6.86 0.32 9.56
C VAL A 93 -5.34 0.13 9.47
N LEU A 94 -4.86 -1.01 8.98
CA LEU A 94 -3.42 -1.23 8.73
C LEU A 94 -2.82 -0.14 7.85
N PHE A 95 -3.49 0.25 6.76
CA PHE A 95 -3.00 1.31 5.88
C PHE A 95 -2.92 2.67 6.60
N SER A 96 -3.86 2.98 7.49
CA SER A 96 -3.79 4.19 8.32
C SER A 96 -2.52 4.23 9.17
N PHE A 97 -2.03 3.09 9.67
CA PHE A 97 -0.77 3.02 10.41
C PHE A 97 0.44 3.09 9.48
N LEU A 98 0.46 2.31 8.39
CA LEU A 98 1.56 2.22 7.42
C LEU A 98 1.90 3.56 6.73
N PHE A 99 0.93 4.46 6.68
CA PHE A 99 1.06 5.78 6.05
C PHE A 99 0.93 6.94 7.01
N SER A 100 0.89 6.64 8.32
CA SER A 100 0.86 7.69 9.33
C SER A 100 2.17 8.50 9.33
N PRO A 101 2.11 9.80 9.68
CA PRO A 101 3.31 10.59 9.96
C PRO A 101 4.17 9.97 11.07
N GLU A 102 3.55 9.34 12.08
CA GLU A 102 4.25 8.69 13.19
C GLU A 102 5.12 7.50 12.69
N PHE A 103 4.57 6.63 11.86
CA PHE A 103 5.36 5.52 11.29
C PHE A 103 6.47 6.04 10.38
N THR A 104 6.18 7.08 9.60
CA THR A 104 7.19 7.72 8.74
C THR A 104 8.36 8.26 9.57
N ALA A 105 8.08 8.98 10.66
CA ALA A 105 9.10 9.50 11.57
C ALA A 105 9.88 8.39 12.27
N TYR A 106 9.19 7.34 12.73
CA TYR A 106 9.82 6.17 13.34
C TYR A 106 10.81 5.50 12.39
N MET A 107 10.41 5.25 11.14
CA MET A 107 11.26 4.61 10.13
C MET A 107 12.44 5.51 9.71
N GLN A 108 12.23 6.83 9.62
CA GLN A 108 13.31 7.78 9.38
C GLN A 108 14.35 7.78 10.50
N GLY A 109 13.92 7.66 11.76
CA GLY A 109 14.84 7.53 12.90
C GLY A 109 15.67 6.24 12.87
N LEU A 110 15.12 5.15 12.33
CA LEU A 110 15.81 3.86 12.25
C LEU A 110 16.72 3.69 11.03
N LEU A 111 16.25 4.14 9.86
CA LEU A 111 16.87 3.85 8.57
C LEU A 111 17.51 5.09 7.92
N GLY A 112 17.31 6.27 8.52
CA GLY A 112 17.60 7.55 7.89
C GLY A 112 16.51 7.97 6.89
N THR A 113 16.71 9.15 6.31
CA THR A 113 15.79 9.71 5.32
C THR A 113 16.17 9.21 3.93
N THR A 114 15.39 8.26 3.41
CA THR A 114 15.41 7.84 2.01
C THR A 114 14.15 8.36 1.34
N THR A 115 14.28 9.04 0.20
CA THR A 115 13.14 9.51 -0.60
C THR A 115 13.28 9.07 -2.03
N SER A 116 12.20 8.58 -2.62
CA SER A 116 12.14 8.27 -4.05
C SER A 116 11.46 9.38 -4.85
N ARG A 117 11.72 9.42 -6.16
CA ARG A 117 10.92 10.23 -7.08
C ARG A 117 9.48 9.70 -7.14
N GLY A 118 8.56 10.57 -7.56
CA GLY A 118 7.13 10.26 -7.59
C GLY A 118 6.79 9.07 -8.48
N GLU A 119 7.47 8.93 -9.64
CA GLU A 119 7.23 7.80 -10.54
C GLU A 119 7.68 6.47 -9.92
N VAL A 120 8.75 6.48 -9.12
CA VAL A 120 9.22 5.29 -8.40
C VAL A 120 8.18 4.87 -7.37
N TYR A 121 7.65 5.83 -6.60
CA TYR A 121 6.54 5.55 -5.69
C TYR A 121 5.30 5.04 -6.42
N ALA A 122 4.92 5.63 -7.56
CA ALA A 122 3.76 5.18 -8.33
C ALA A 122 3.88 3.72 -8.78
N VAL A 123 5.05 3.32 -9.32
CA VAL A 123 5.28 1.91 -9.70
C VAL A 123 5.13 1.00 -8.48
N VAL A 124 5.83 1.28 -7.39
CA VAL A 124 5.79 0.45 -6.17
C VAL A 124 4.37 0.37 -5.59
N ASP A 125 3.62 1.47 -5.65
CA ASP A 125 2.25 1.55 -5.14
C ASP A 125 1.28 0.66 -5.89
N PHE A 126 1.39 0.60 -7.22
CA PHE A 126 0.54 -0.29 -8.01
C PHE A 126 0.89 -1.77 -7.78
N TYR A 127 2.17 -2.11 -7.62
CA TYR A 127 2.57 -3.47 -7.22
C TYR A 127 2.03 -3.86 -5.85
N ARG A 128 2.19 -3.03 -4.82
CA ARG A 128 1.72 -3.42 -3.48
C ARG A 128 0.20 -3.34 -3.34
N GLY A 129 -0.45 -2.35 -3.94
CA GLY A 129 -1.89 -2.17 -3.82
C GLY A 129 -2.66 -3.24 -4.57
N PHE A 130 -2.28 -3.51 -5.82
CA PHE A 130 -2.94 -4.55 -6.61
C PHE A 130 -2.37 -5.95 -6.39
N LEU A 131 -1.08 -6.15 -6.14
CA LEU A 131 -0.51 -7.51 -6.10
C LEU A 131 -0.05 -7.93 -4.70
N ASN A 132 -0.08 -7.03 -3.71
CA ASN A 132 0.41 -7.29 -2.34
C ASN A 132 1.85 -7.82 -2.29
N ARG A 133 2.70 -7.30 -3.20
CA ARG A 133 4.13 -7.63 -3.27
C ARG A 133 4.96 -6.44 -3.74
N LEU A 134 6.27 -6.57 -3.58
CA LEU A 134 7.24 -5.68 -4.19
C LEU A 134 7.35 -5.97 -5.70
N PRO A 135 7.74 -4.96 -6.50
CA PRO A 135 8.06 -5.21 -7.90
C PRO A 135 9.33 -6.04 -8.01
N ASP A 136 9.34 -7.01 -8.92
CA ASP A 136 10.58 -7.63 -9.38
C ASP A 136 11.42 -6.62 -10.19
N SER A 137 12.72 -6.85 -10.33
CA SER A 137 13.63 -5.87 -10.96
C SER A 137 13.29 -5.58 -12.43
N GLY A 138 12.84 -6.59 -13.18
CA GLY A 138 12.49 -6.44 -14.59
C GLY A 138 11.20 -5.63 -14.77
N GLY A 139 10.14 -6.01 -14.06
CA GLY A 139 8.87 -5.30 -14.06
C GLY A 139 8.99 -3.87 -13.53
N PHE A 140 9.79 -3.65 -12.48
CA PHE A 140 10.13 -2.31 -12.01
C PHE A 140 10.79 -1.47 -13.12
N GLY A 141 11.84 -2.00 -13.73
CA GLY A 141 12.59 -1.31 -14.80
C GLY A 141 11.72 -0.97 -16.00
N TYR A 142 10.84 -1.90 -16.41
CA TYR A 142 9.90 -1.69 -17.50
C TYR A 142 8.97 -0.49 -17.25
N TRP A 143 8.26 -0.49 -16.11
CA TRP A 143 7.31 0.58 -15.80
C TRP A 143 8.00 1.91 -15.51
N LEU A 144 9.14 1.88 -14.82
CA LEU A 144 9.93 3.07 -14.56
C LEU A 144 10.40 3.71 -15.87
N GLY A 145 10.88 2.91 -16.83
CA GLY A 145 11.28 3.39 -18.16
C GLY A 145 10.13 4.07 -18.91
N ARG A 146 8.93 3.49 -18.85
CA ARG A 146 7.72 4.10 -19.45
C ARG A 146 7.36 5.44 -18.81
N PHE A 147 7.37 5.52 -17.48
CA PHE A 147 7.14 6.78 -16.77
C PHE A 147 8.16 7.86 -17.13
N ARG A 148 9.44 7.50 -17.20
CA ARG A 148 10.51 8.44 -17.58
C ARG A 148 10.34 8.94 -19.02
N ALA A 149 10.04 8.04 -19.96
CA ALA A 149 9.73 8.43 -21.32
C ALA A 149 8.52 9.37 -21.40
N ALA A 150 7.46 9.08 -20.65
CA ALA A 150 6.27 9.92 -20.57
C ALA A 150 6.53 11.29 -19.93
N GLN A 151 7.36 11.37 -18.88
CA GLN A 151 7.79 12.65 -18.28
C GLN A 151 8.48 13.56 -19.30
N CYS A 152 9.18 12.99 -20.29
CA CYS A 152 9.81 13.76 -21.38
C CYS A 152 8.84 14.18 -22.49
N GLN A 153 7.63 13.61 -22.54
CA GLN A 153 6.58 13.95 -23.50
C GLN A 153 5.55 14.93 -22.92
N GLY A 154 5.44 15.00 -21.59
CA GLY A 154 4.62 15.98 -20.88
C GLY A 154 3.45 15.37 -20.11
N ALA A 155 2.63 16.25 -19.51
CA ALA A 155 1.59 15.89 -18.55
C ALA A 155 0.57 14.87 -19.08
N THR A 156 0.16 14.98 -20.35
CA THR A 156 -0.78 14.05 -20.97
C THR A 156 -0.24 12.63 -21.03
N ALA A 157 1.05 12.47 -21.38
CA ALA A 157 1.69 11.16 -21.43
C ALA A 157 1.82 10.54 -20.03
N VAL A 158 2.19 11.34 -19.01
CA VAL A 158 2.27 10.85 -17.62
C VAL A 158 0.89 10.38 -17.11
N ASN A 159 -0.17 11.12 -17.44
CA ASN A 159 -1.55 10.70 -17.12
C ASN A 159 -1.96 9.41 -17.84
N ALA A 160 -1.55 9.24 -19.10
CA ALA A 160 -1.77 8.00 -19.83
C ALA A 160 -1.02 6.81 -19.20
N GLU A 161 0.19 7.03 -18.67
CA GLU A 161 0.96 5.96 -18.02
C GLU A 161 0.37 5.52 -16.67
N VAL A 162 -0.09 6.44 -15.81
CA VAL A 162 -0.79 6.03 -14.57
C VAL A 162 -2.09 5.28 -14.86
N GLU A 163 -2.79 5.65 -15.93
CA GLU A 163 -3.96 4.91 -16.39
C GLU A 163 -3.57 3.52 -16.89
N ALA A 164 -2.55 3.43 -17.74
CA ALA A 164 -2.10 2.18 -18.33
C ALA A 164 -1.64 1.16 -17.28
N ILE A 165 -0.76 1.55 -16.34
CA ILE A 165 -0.27 0.63 -15.31
C ILE A 165 -1.41 0.16 -14.39
N SER A 166 -2.28 1.07 -13.95
CA SER A 166 -3.33 0.72 -13.01
C SER A 166 -4.42 -0.16 -13.64
N HIS A 167 -4.77 0.09 -14.90
CA HIS A 167 -5.67 -0.78 -15.65
C HIS A 167 -5.03 -2.16 -15.89
N GLN A 168 -3.79 -2.23 -16.36
CA GLN A 168 -3.10 -3.50 -16.63
C GLN A 168 -2.95 -4.36 -15.37
N PHE A 169 -2.69 -3.76 -14.22
CA PHE A 169 -2.60 -4.49 -12.95
C PHE A 169 -3.97 -4.99 -12.50
N ALA A 170 -5.01 -4.15 -12.57
CA ALA A 170 -6.37 -4.53 -12.22
C ALA A 170 -6.96 -5.62 -13.16
N ALA A 171 -6.49 -5.68 -14.41
CA ALA A 171 -6.90 -6.71 -15.37
C ALA A 171 -5.95 -7.93 -15.41
N SER A 172 -4.85 -7.91 -14.66
CA SER A 172 -3.85 -8.98 -14.71
C SER A 172 -4.39 -10.30 -14.15
N ALA A 173 -3.95 -11.41 -14.74
CA ALA A 173 -4.27 -12.75 -14.23
C ALA A 173 -3.85 -12.92 -12.76
N GLU A 174 -2.73 -12.31 -12.37
CA GLU A 174 -2.26 -12.30 -10.98
C GLU A 174 -3.25 -11.63 -10.03
N TYR A 175 -3.80 -10.46 -10.39
CA TYR A 175 -4.81 -9.80 -9.57
C TYR A 175 -6.13 -10.56 -9.52
N LEU A 176 -6.59 -11.05 -10.67
CA LEU A 176 -7.83 -11.82 -10.77
C LEU A 176 -7.76 -13.10 -9.92
N ALA A 177 -6.60 -13.77 -9.88
CA ALA A 177 -6.38 -14.95 -9.04
C ALA A 177 -6.49 -14.67 -7.53
N ARG A 178 -6.41 -13.40 -7.09
CA ARG A 178 -6.62 -13.03 -5.68
C ARG A 178 -8.09 -13.07 -5.25
N ASN A 179 -9.04 -13.27 -6.19
CA ASN A 179 -10.48 -13.44 -5.92
C ASN A 179 -11.06 -12.37 -4.96
N ARG A 180 -10.70 -11.10 -5.18
CA ARG A 180 -11.09 -10.00 -4.28
C ARG A 180 -12.60 -9.76 -4.34
N ASN A 181 -13.25 -9.68 -3.18
CA ASN A 181 -14.62 -9.14 -3.07
C ASN A 181 -14.60 -7.60 -3.17
N ASN A 182 -15.77 -6.96 -3.13
CA ASN A 182 -15.86 -5.50 -3.30
C ASN A 182 -15.15 -4.72 -2.17
N ASN A 183 -15.27 -5.17 -0.92
CA ASN A 183 -14.57 -4.54 0.21
C ASN A 183 -13.05 -4.60 0.02
N ASN A 184 -12.55 -5.76 -0.38
CA ASN A 184 -11.14 -5.99 -0.66
C ASN A 184 -10.64 -5.16 -1.84
N TYR A 185 -11.42 -5.09 -2.91
CA TYR A 185 -11.12 -4.29 -4.09
C TYR A 185 -10.99 -2.81 -3.75
N VAL A 186 -11.96 -2.24 -3.00
CA VAL A 186 -11.89 -0.84 -2.57
C VAL A 186 -10.67 -0.60 -1.67
N ALA A 187 -10.36 -1.54 -0.77
CA ALA A 187 -9.15 -1.42 0.07
C ALA A 187 -7.86 -1.39 -0.76
N ASP A 188 -7.76 -2.23 -1.79
CA ASP A 188 -6.61 -2.25 -2.71
C ASP A 188 -6.47 -0.91 -3.46
N LEU A 189 -7.58 -0.24 -3.81
CA LEU A 189 -7.55 1.09 -4.43
C LEU A 189 -7.04 2.18 -3.47
N TYR A 190 -7.47 2.18 -2.20
CA TYR A 190 -6.92 3.10 -1.19
C TYR A 190 -5.40 2.92 -1.03
N TYR A 191 -4.93 1.67 -1.08
CA TYR A 191 -3.49 1.38 -0.99
C TYR A 191 -2.73 1.81 -2.25
N ALA A 192 -3.24 1.46 -3.44
CA ALA A 192 -2.58 1.72 -4.73
C ALA A 192 -2.55 3.21 -5.09
N PHE A 193 -3.65 3.93 -4.88
CA PHE A 193 -3.78 5.30 -5.35
C PHE A 193 -3.51 6.32 -4.24
N LEU A 194 -3.99 6.10 -3.03
CA LEU A 194 -4.07 7.19 -2.05
C LEU A 194 -2.98 7.12 -0.97
N ARG A 195 -2.30 5.97 -0.83
CA ARG A 195 -1.30 5.76 0.23
C ARG A 195 -1.85 6.15 1.60
N ARG A 196 -3.07 5.69 1.93
CA ARG A 196 -3.69 5.89 3.24
C ARG A 196 -4.78 4.86 3.49
N GLY A 197 -5.22 4.77 4.74
CA GLY A 197 -6.51 4.18 5.06
C GLY A 197 -7.64 5.13 4.69
N GLY A 198 -8.75 4.57 4.19
CA GLY A 198 -9.99 5.30 4.00
C GLY A 198 -10.75 5.50 5.31
N GLU A 199 -11.48 6.60 5.41
CA GLU A 199 -12.48 6.81 6.45
C GLU A 199 -13.67 5.86 6.24
N LEU A 200 -14.36 5.48 7.33
CA LEU A 200 -15.47 4.52 7.26
C LEU A 200 -16.57 4.92 6.29
N SER A 201 -16.99 6.19 6.31
CA SER A 201 -18.03 6.70 5.41
C SER A 201 -17.60 6.64 3.94
N GLY A 202 -16.39 7.09 3.62
CA GLY A 202 -15.83 7.06 2.27
C GLY A 202 -15.60 5.65 1.76
N PHE A 203 -15.14 4.74 2.62
CA PHE A 203 -15.00 3.33 2.29
C PHE A 203 -16.36 2.66 2.00
N ASN A 204 -17.33 2.87 2.89
CA ASN A 204 -18.69 2.31 2.73
C ASN A 204 -19.42 2.88 1.50
N PHE A 205 -19.15 4.14 1.15
CA PHE A 205 -19.68 4.73 -0.07
C PHE A 205 -19.27 3.91 -1.30
N TRP A 206 -17.97 3.70 -1.52
CA TRP A 206 -17.50 2.95 -2.70
C TRP A 206 -17.95 1.49 -2.69
N VAL A 207 -17.94 0.85 -1.53
CA VAL A 207 -18.44 -0.53 -1.39
C VAL A 207 -19.93 -0.60 -1.75
N SER A 208 -20.74 0.36 -1.32
CA SER A 208 -22.18 0.37 -1.64
C SER A 208 -22.44 0.60 -3.13
N GLN A 209 -21.66 1.46 -3.81
CA GLN A 209 -21.74 1.64 -5.26
C GLN A 209 -21.50 0.32 -6.02
N LEU A 210 -20.49 -0.45 -5.59
CA LEU A 210 -20.17 -1.73 -6.21
C LEU A 210 -21.20 -2.81 -5.88
N ASN A 211 -21.69 -2.87 -4.63
CA ASN A 211 -22.66 -3.87 -4.21
C ASN A 211 -24.04 -3.65 -4.85
N ALA A 212 -24.42 -2.40 -5.07
CA ALA A 212 -25.67 -2.04 -5.77
C ALA A 212 -25.56 -2.19 -7.31
N GLY A 213 -24.37 -2.46 -7.85
CA GLY A 213 -24.13 -2.46 -9.29
C GLY A 213 -24.25 -1.07 -9.95
N ALA A 214 -24.31 0.00 -9.15
CA ALA A 214 -24.41 1.38 -9.63
C ALA A 214 -23.12 1.83 -10.34
N GLN A 215 -21.98 1.27 -9.92
CA GLN A 215 -20.70 1.42 -10.61
C GLN A 215 -20.02 0.05 -10.77
N SER A 216 -19.33 -0.13 -11.90
CA SER A 216 -18.40 -1.23 -12.09
C SER A 216 -17.09 -0.98 -11.34
N ARG A 217 -16.32 -2.05 -11.12
CA ARG A 217 -14.97 -1.94 -10.56
C ARG A 217 -14.08 -0.98 -11.35
N GLU A 218 -14.17 -1.03 -12.68
CA GLU A 218 -13.41 -0.15 -13.55
C GLU A 218 -13.83 1.32 -13.39
N GLN A 219 -15.14 1.60 -13.26
CA GLN A 219 -15.62 2.97 -12.99
C GLN A 219 -15.12 3.48 -11.64
N VAL A 220 -15.08 2.63 -10.61
CA VAL A 220 -14.52 3.01 -9.30
C VAL A 220 -13.00 3.23 -9.38
N ARG A 221 -12.24 2.36 -10.06
CA ARG A 221 -10.79 2.58 -10.30
C ARG A 221 -10.52 3.93 -10.97
N ARG A 222 -11.26 4.22 -12.04
CA ARG A 222 -11.19 5.51 -12.76
C ARG A 222 -11.54 6.68 -11.85
N SER A 223 -12.49 6.50 -10.92
CA SER A 223 -12.82 7.53 -9.93
C SER A 223 -11.66 7.82 -8.97
N PHE A 224 -10.95 6.78 -8.50
CA PHE A 224 -9.73 6.96 -7.69
C PHE A 224 -8.59 7.60 -8.49
N LEU A 225 -8.39 7.19 -9.73
CA LEU A 225 -7.42 7.79 -10.65
C LEU A 225 -7.70 9.28 -10.90
N GLN A 226 -8.97 9.66 -11.04
CA GLN A 226 -9.36 11.05 -11.31
C GLN A 226 -9.52 11.89 -10.03
N SER A 227 -9.40 11.26 -8.85
CA SER A 227 -9.53 11.96 -7.59
C SER A 227 -8.51 13.10 -7.46
N PRO A 228 -8.88 14.25 -6.88
CA PRO A 228 -7.92 15.34 -6.64
C PRO A 228 -6.68 14.88 -5.87
N GLU A 229 -6.86 13.97 -4.91
CA GLU A 229 -5.78 13.41 -4.11
C GLU A 229 -4.76 12.64 -4.95
N PHE A 230 -5.20 11.72 -5.81
CA PHE A 230 -4.27 11.02 -6.71
C PHE A 230 -3.68 11.96 -7.75
N GLN A 231 -4.48 12.88 -8.31
CA GLN A 231 -4.00 13.88 -9.28
C GLN A 231 -2.94 14.80 -8.68
N ASN A 232 -2.96 15.09 -7.37
CA ASN A 232 -1.87 15.79 -6.69
C ASN A 232 -0.55 15.01 -6.78
N ARG A 233 -0.60 13.69 -6.60
CA ARG A 233 0.57 12.81 -6.74
C ARG A 233 1.06 12.77 -8.19
N VAL A 234 0.15 12.67 -9.15
CA VAL A 234 0.50 12.74 -10.59
C VAL A 234 1.17 14.07 -10.94
N ARG A 235 0.66 15.19 -10.41
CA ARG A 235 1.29 16.51 -10.58
C ARG A 235 2.70 16.57 -9.99
N GLN A 236 2.97 15.90 -8.87
CA GLN A 236 4.33 15.80 -8.33
C GLN A 236 5.28 15.08 -9.31
N ILE A 237 4.82 13.98 -9.94
CA ILE A 237 5.58 13.26 -10.97
C ILE A 237 5.88 14.17 -12.16
N ILE A 238 4.88 14.91 -12.63
CA ILE A 238 5.02 15.84 -13.75
C ILE A 238 6.02 16.96 -13.41
N ASN A 239 5.89 17.57 -12.22
CA ASN A 239 6.73 18.69 -11.79
C ASN A 239 8.19 18.30 -11.55
N GLN A 240 8.47 17.02 -11.26
CA GLN A 240 9.84 16.51 -11.15
C GLN A 240 10.59 16.39 -12.49
N GLY A 241 9.88 16.61 -13.61
CA GLY A 241 10.46 16.76 -14.94
C GLY A 241 11.03 15.49 -15.54
N CYS A 242 11.42 15.59 -16.82
CA CYS A 242 12.09 14.52 -17.57
C CYS A 242 13.40 14.12 -16.90
N LEU A 243 13.53 12.84 -16.56
CA LEU A 243 14.79 12.23 -16.13
C LEU A 243 15.17 11.16 -17.17
N ARG A 244 16.27 11.41 -17.89
CA ARG A 244 16.80 10.52 -18.93
C ARG A 244 17.65 9.41 -18.33
#